data_AF-A0A6J1V6H7-F1
#
_entry.id   AF-A0A6J1V6H7-F1
#
_cell.length_a   1.000
_cell.length_b   1.000
_cell.length_c   1.000
_cell.angle_alpha   90.00
_cell.angle_beta   90.00
_cell.angle_gamma   90.00
#
_symmetry.space_group_name_H-M   'P 1'
#
loop_
_entity.id
_entity.type
_entity.pdbx_description
1 polymer ?
#
loop_
_entity_poly.entity_id
_entity_poly.type
_entity_poly.pdbx_seq_one_letter_code
_entity_poly.pdbx_strand_id
1 'polypeptide(L)'
;MASYLAQEIQLAKQHEEILSRRLVLLQQMESHLRDKDAEQAWHTQEADAAHQRNVSLLNLLKRKMNCGCHFWKRPSFQKILCMLQDIEVAAKNLQFREHLLLHPEIVNLEITTSVNHRPDAEEKKPCPSLA
;
A
#
# COMPACT_ATOMS: atom_id res chain seq x y z
N MET A 1 -26.07 -29.82 37.79
CA MET A 1 -24.77 -29.12 37.88
C MET A 1 -23.82 -29.46 36.72
N ALA A 2 -23.71 -30.71 36.27
CA ALA A 2 -22.83 -31.10 35.17
C ALA A 2 -23.09 -30.39 33.81
N SER A 3 -24.34 -30.03 33.51
CA SER A 3 -24.72 -29.36 32.24
C SER A 3 -24.18 -27.92 32.10
N TYR A 4 -24.12 -27.16 33.19
CA TYR A 4 -23.59 -25.78 33.17
C TYR A 4 -22.07 -25.78 32.97
N LEU A 5 -21.36 -26.67 33.67
CA LEU A 5 -19.92 -26.84 33.52
C LEU A 5 -19.53 -27.25 32.09
N ALA A 6 -20.30 -28.16 31.47
CA ALA A 6 -20.07 -28.56 30.08
C ALA A 6 -20.25 -27.38 29.10
N GLN A 7 -21.21 -26.49 29.36
CA GLN A 7 -21.45 -25.31 28.54
C GLN A 7 -20.33 -24.27 28.65
N GLU A 8 -19.83 -24.00 29.85
CA GLU A 8 -18.68 -23.11 30.07
C GLU A 8 -17.42 -23.63 29.36
N ILE A 9 -17.19 -24.95 29.42
CA ILE A 9 -16.07 -25.59 28.71
C ILE A 9 -16.21 -25.44 27.19
N GLN A 10 -17.43 -25.57 26.65
CA GLN A 10 -17.70 -25.38 25.22
C GLN A 10 -17.45 -23.94 24.79
N LEU A 11 -17.93 -22.95 25.56
CA LEU A 11 -17.72 -21.53 25.31
C LEU A 11 -16.24 -21.16 25.34
N ALA A 12 -15.48 -21.67 26.32
CA ALA A 12 -14.05 -21.46 26.40
C ALA A 12 -13.33 -21.98 25.15
N LYS A 13 -13.69 -23.17 24.65
CA LYS A 13 -13.14 -23.72 23.41
C LYS A 13 -13.46 -22.84 22.19
N GLN A 14 -14.68 -22.31 22.10
CA GLN A 14 -15.05 -21.39 21.03
C GLN A 14 -14.28 -20.07 21.10
N HIS A 15 -14.06 -19.55 22.31
CA HIS A 15 -13.23 -18.35 22.51
C HIS A 15 -11.78 -18.58 22.07
N GLU A 16 -11.17 -19.71 22.44
CA GLU A 16 -9.83 -20.06 21.97
C GLU A 16 -9.77 -20.17 20.43
N GLU A 17 -10.81 -20.70 19.80
CA GLU A 17 -10.89 -20.76 18.35
C GLU A 17 -11.00 -19.35 17.71
N ILE A 18 -11.80 -18.45 18.31
CA ILE A 18 -11.90 -17.05 17.86
C ILE A 18 -10.56 -16.33 18.02
N LEU A 19 -9.88 -16.52 19.16
CA LEU A 19 -8.59 -15.90 19.44
C LEU A 19 -7.50 -16.42 18.48
N SER A 20 -7.46 -17.73 18.21
CA SER A 20 -6.50 -18.30 17.26
C SER A 20 -6.72 -17.79 15.83
N ARG A 21 -7.97 -17.68 15.36
CA ARG A 21 -8.30 -17.06 14.07
C ARG A 21 -7.87 -15.60 13.99
N ARG A 22 -8.14 -14.82 15.04
CA ARG A 22 -7.73 -13.40 15.12
C ARG A 22 -6.22 -13.23 15.12
N LEU A 23 -5.49 -14.11 15.82
CA LEU A 23 -4.03 -14.08 15.85
C LEU A 23 -3.44 -14.26 14.44
N VAL A 24 -3.93 -15.25 13.69
CA VAL A 24 -3.46 -15.51 12.33
C VAL A 24 -3.74 -14.32 11.42
N LEU A 25 -4.95 -13.74 11.49
CA LEU A 25 -5.30 -12.59 10.67
C LEU A 25 -4.40 -11.37 10.98
N LEU A 26 -4.16 -11.09 12.26
CA LEU A 26 -3.27 -10.00 12.67
C LEU A 26 -1.85 -10.23 12.18
N GLN A 27 -1.35 -11.46 12.27
CA GLN A 27 -0.01 -11.81 11.77
C GLN A 27 0.10 -11.64 10.25
N GLN A 28 -0.93 -12.01 9.49
CA GLN A 28 -0.99 -11.81 8.04
C GLN A 28 -1.03 -10.32 7.67
N MET A 29 -1.82 -9.52 8.39
CA MET A 29 -1.87 -8.08 8.19
C MET A 29 -0.52 -7.43 8.49
N GLU A 30 0.16 -7.86 9.56
CA GLU A 30 1.47 -7.34 9.94
C GLU A 30 2.54 -7.71 8.91
N SER A 31 2.56 -8.95 8.40
CA SER A 31 3.50 -9.34 7.34
C SER A 31 3.26 -8.56 6.06
N HIS A 32 2.00 -8.41 5.64
CA HIS A 32 1.64 -7.67 4.43
C HIS A 32 2.08 -6.20 4.50
N LEU A 33 1.88 -5.55 5.65
CA LEU A 33 2.34 -4.18 5.86
C LEU A 33 3.87 -4.08 5.81
N ARG A 34 4.59 -5.00 6.46
CA ARG A 34 6.07 -5.02 6.39
C ARG A 34 6.59 -5.18 4.97
N ASP A 35 6.02 -6.09 4.20
CA ASP A 35 6.44 -6.34 2.82
C ASP A 35 6.21 -5.09 1.95
N LYS A 36 5.05 -4.44 2.13
CA LYS A 36 4.70 -3.20 1.44
C LYS A 36 5.59 -2.02 1.83
N ASP A 37 5.92 -1.87 3.12
CA ASP A 37 6.85 -0.85 3.60
C ASP A 37 8.24 -1.03 2.96
N ALA A 38 8.69 -2.28 2.81
CA ALA A 38 9.96 -2.59 2.16
C ALA A 38 9.94 -2.27 0.65
N GLU A 39 8.86 -2.61 -0.04
CA GLU A 39 8.66 -2.29 -1.47
C GLU A 39 8.60 -0.76 -1.68
N GLN A 40 7.85 -0.05 -0.83
CA GLN A 40 7.74 1.40 -0.88
C GLN A 40 9.08 2.10 -0.57
N ALA A 41 9.86 1.57 0.39
CA ALA A 41 11.19 2.07 0.68
C ALA A 41 12.12 1.94 -0.53
N TRP A 42 12.07 0.80 -1.25
CA TRP A 42 12.85 0.59 -2.47
C TRP A 42 12.46 1.58 -3.56
N HIS A 43 11.17 1.78 -3.81
CA HIS A 43 10.68 2.75 -4.79
C HIS A 43 11.08 4.19 -4.47
N THR A 44 10.98 4.58 -3.19
CA THR A 44 11.37 5.92 -2.73
C THR A 44 12.88 6.13 -2.90
N GLN A 45 13.69 5.12 -2.59
CA GLN A 45 15.14 5.19 -2.75
C GLN A 45 15.56 5.37 -4.22
N GLU A 46 14.96 4.62 -5.15
CA GLU A 46 15.28 4.78 -6.58
C GLU A 46 14.82 6.13 -7.11
N ALA A 47 13.64 6.60 -6.67
CA ALA A 47 13.12 7.92 -7.04
C ALA A 47 14.04 9.05 -6.53
N ASP A 48 14.51 8.98 -5.28
CA ASP A 48 15.45 9.95 -4.70
C ASP A 48 16.81 9.92 -5.41
N ALA A 49 17.32 8.73 -5.73
CA ALA A 49 18.56 8.57 -6.49
C ALA A 49 18.43 9.19 -7.90
N ALA A 50 17.31 8.95 -8.59
CA ALA A 50 17.01 9.57 -9.87
C ALA A 50 16.86 11.09 -9.74
N HIS A 51 16.20 11.58 -8.69
CA HIS A 51 16.05 13.00 -8.42
C HIS A 51 17.41 13.69 -8.23
N GLN A 52 18.31 13.11 -7.42
CA GLN A 52 19.67 13.62 -7.21
C GLN A 52 20.48 13.69 -8.51
N ARG A 53 20.39 12.65 -9.36
CA ARG A 53 21.02 12.64 -10.69
C ARG A 53 20.47 13.78 -11.55
N ASN A 54 19.15 13.94 -11.60
CA ASN A 54 18.48 14.95 -12.41
C ASN A 54 18.83 16.38 -11.96
N VAL A 55 18.85 16.65 -10.65
CA VAL A 55 19.28 17.95 -10.10
C VAL A 55 20.73 18.25 -10.47
N SER A 56 21.62 17.25 -10.37
CA SER A 56 23.03 17.39 -10.74
C SER A 56 23.21 17.72 -12.23
N LEU A 57 22.47 17.03 -13.11
CA LEU A 57 22.47 17.27 -14.54
C LEU A 57 21.94 18.67 -14.88
N LEU A 58 20.83 19.08 -14.26
CA LEU A 58 20.25 20.42 -14.46
C LEU A 58 21.24 21.52 -14.06
N ASN A 59 21.95 21.34 -12.94
CA ASN A 59 22.98 22.28 -12.51
C ASN A 59 24.16 22.34 -13.48
N LEU A 60 24.60 21.20 -14.02
CA LEU A 60 25.65 21.13 -15.03
C LEU A 60 25.23 21.85 -16.32
N LEU A 61 23.98 21.65 -16.77
CA LEU A 61 23.41 22.32 -17.93
C LEU A 61 23.30 23.84 -17.71
N LYS A 62 22.82 24.28 -16.54
CA LYS A 62 22.79 25.71 -16.17
C LYS A 62 24.19 26.33 -16.23
N ARG A 63 25.21 25.65 -15.70
CA ARG A 63 26.61 26.10 -15.79
C ARG A 63 27.12 26.19 -17.23
N LYS A 64 26.78 25.22 -18.08
CA LYS A 64 27.15 25.22 -19.50
C LYS A 64 26.45 26.34 -20.28
N MET A 65 25.20 26.67 -19.95
CA MET A 65 24.49 27.79 -20.59
C MET A 65 25.08 29.15 -20.18
N ASN A 66 25.64 29.23 -18.98
CA ASN A 66 26.30 30.41 -18.46
C ASN A 66 27.77 30.54 -18.90
N CYS A 67 28.39 29.49 -19.45
CA CYS A 67 29.68 29.64 -20.12
C CYS A 67 29.42 30.37 -21.44
N GLY A 68 30.23 31.38 -21.78
CA GLY A 68 29.98 32.31 -22.90
C GLY A 68 29.93 31.71 -24.32
N CYS A 69 29.83 30.38 -24.45
CA CYS A 69 29.74 29.67 -25.71
C CYS A 69 28.38 29.89 -26.40
N HIS A 70 28.41 30.47 -27.60
CA HIS A 70 27.21 30.76 -28.42
C HIS A 70 26.37 29.52 -28.75
N PHE A 71 26.95 28.32 -28.73
CA PHE A 71 26.25 27.07 -29.01
C PHE A 71 25.10 26.81 -28.01
N TRP A 72 25.34 27.03 -26.71
CA TRP A 72 24.37 26.76 -25.64
C TRP A 72 23.33 27.87 -25.45
N LYS A 73 23.54 29.05 -26.08
CA LYS A 73 22.60 30.18 -26.04
C LYS A 73 21.50 30.12 -27.11
N ARG A 74 21.43 29.03 -27.90
CA ARG A 74 20.41 28.92 -28.95
C ARG A 74 19.02 28.79 -28.31
N PRO A 75 17.97 29.37 -28.93
CA PRO A 75 16.59 29.30 -28.41
C PRO A 75 16.09 27.88 -28.16
N SER A 76 16.57 26.90 -28.94
CA SER A 76 16.27 25.48 -28.75
C SER A 76 16.76 24.94 -27.40
N PHE A 77 17.96 25.32 -26.96
CA PHE A 77 18.51 24.92 -25.66
C PHE A 77 17.83 25.64 -24.50
N GLN A 78 17.50 26.93 -24.67
CA GLN A 78 16.74 27.71 -23.69
C GLN A 78 15.36 27.06 -23.41
N LYS A 79 14.67 26.63 -24.47
CA LYS A 79 13.36 25.98 -24.38
C LYS A 79 13.44 24.63 -23.65
N ILE A 80 14.47 23.83 -23.94
CA ILE A 80 14.73 22.57 -23.23
C ILE A 80 14.97 22.84 -21.73
N LEU A 81 15.73 23.88 -21.39
CA LEU A 81 16.00 24.21 -19.98
C LEU A 81 14.73 24.60 -19.20
N CYS A 82 13.84 25.40 -19.80
CA CYS A 82 12.54 25.73 -19.20
C CYS A 82 11.66 24.48 -19.00
N MET A 83 11.59 23.60 -20.00
CA MET A 83 10.84 22.33 -19.88
C MET A 83 11.36 21.46 -18.74
N LEU A 84 12.68 21.35 -18.59
CA LEU A 84 13.28 20.59 -17.49
C LEU A 84 12.94 21.19 -16.11
N GLN A 85 12.81 22.51 -16.03
CA GLN A 85 12.45 23.19 -14.79
C GLN A 85 10.97 23.00 -14.43
N ASP A 86 10.07 23.04 -15.43
CA ASP A 86 8.65 22.75 -15.21
C ASP A 86 8.42 21.29 -14.78
N ILE A 87 9.17 20.34 -15.36
CA ILE A 87 9.15 18.93 -14.97
C ILE A 87 9.65 18.75 -13.53
N GLU A 88 10.70 19.45 -13.12
CA GLU A 88 11.21 19.40 -11.75
C GLU A 88 10.16 19.93 -10.73
N VAL A 89 9.49 21.03 -11.06
CA VAL A 89 8.42 21.60 -10.23
C VAL A 89 7.21 20.66 -10.14
N ALA A 90 6.80 20.08 -11.28
CA ALA A 90 5.73 19.10 -11.33
C ALA A 90 6.06 17.83 -10.50
N ALA A 91 7.29 17.33 -10.56
CA ALA A 91 7.73 16.18 -9.78
C ALA A 91 7.66 16.43 -8.27
N LYS A 92 8.11 17.61 -7.79
CA LYS A 92 8.01 18.00 -6.37
C LYS A 92 6.56 18.10 -5.89
N ASN A 93 5.68 18.65 -6.74
CA ASN A 93 4.25 18.73 -6.43
C ASN A 93 3.57 17.34 -6.39
N LEU A 94 3.98 16.42 -7.26
CA LEU A 94 3.47 15.04 -7.24
C LEU A 94 3.93 14.29 -5.99
N GLN A 95 5.21 14.37 -5.64
CA GLN A 95 5.76 13.77 -4.42
C GLN A 95 5.06 14.29 -3.16
N PHE A 96 4.82 15.61 -3.08
CA PHE A 96 4.05 16.20 -1.98
C PHE A 96 2.63 15.61 -1.88
N ARG A 97 1.96 15.37 -3.02
CA ARG A 97 0.61 14.77 -3.02
C ARG A 97 0.61 13.30 -2.60
N GLU A 98 1.65 12.54 -2.93
CA GLU A 98 1.80 11.15 -2.46
C GLU A 98 2.01 11.08 -0.94
N HIS A 99 2.79 12.01 -0.35
CA HIS A 99 2.97 12.08 1.11
C HIS A 99 1.72 12.50 1.88
N LEU A 100 0.78 13.24 1.28
CA LEU A 100 -0.48 13.63 1.93
C LEU A 100 -1.59 12.57 1.83
N LEU A 101 -1.44 11.57 0.97
CA LEU A 101 -2.40 10.47 0.88
C LEU A 101 -2.11 9.47 2.01
N LEU A 102 -2.80 9.68 3.15
CA LEU A 102 -2.96 8.64 4.16
C LEU A 102 -3.38 7.33 3.49
N HIS A 103 -2.71 6.26 3.94
CA HIS A 103 -2.70 4.89 3.43
C HIS A 103 -4.02 4.48 2.72
N PRO A 104 -4.00 4.28 1.38
CA PRO A 104 -5.20 3.93 0.59
C PRO A 104 -5.93 2.66 1.05
N GLU A 105 -5.30 1.84 1.89
CA GLU A 105 -5.84 0.54 2.32
C GLU A 105 -6.63 0.54 3.62
N ILE A 106 -6.63 1.62 4.41
CA ILE A 106 -7.60 1.74 5.53
C ILE A 106 -9.04 1.73 4.96
N VAL A 107 -9.21 2.29 3.75
CA VAL A 107 -10.49 2.37 3.04
C VAL A 107 -10.86 1.06 2.31
N ASN A 108 -9.87 0.28 1.86
CA ASN A 108 -10.14 -0.93 1.05
C ASN A 108 -10.34 -2.21 1.86
N LEU A 109 -9.84 -2.29 3.10
CA LEU A 109 -10.07 -3.44 3.99
C LEU A 109 -11.54 -3.58 4.46
N GLU A 110 -12.31 -2.49 4.42
CA GLU A 110 -13.75 -2.51 4.75
C GLU A 110 -14.58 -3.20 3.65
N ILE A 111 -14.12 -3.22 2.40
CA ILE A 111 -14.91 -3.70 1.25
C ILE A 111 -14.79 -5.22 1.08
N THR A 112 -13.63 -5.82 1.34
CA THR A 112 -13.42 -7.28 1.18
C THR A 112 -13.95 -8.10 2.35
N THR A 113 -14.12 -7.51 3.52
CA THR A 113 -14.70 -8.18 4.69
C THR A 113 -16.24 -8.18 4.69
N SER A 114 -16.88 -7.31 3.91
CA SER A 114 -18.34 -7.20 3.81
C SER A 114 -19.02 -8.24 2.89
N VAL A 115 -18.28 -8.99 2.06
CA VAL A 115 -18.89 -9.89 1.04
C VAL A 115 -18.92 -11.36 1.46
N ASN A 116 -18.23 -11.76 2.52
CA ASN A 116 -18.22 -13.16 2.98
C ASN A 116 -19.14 -13.38 4.20
N HIS A 117 -20.43 -13.12 4.01
CA HIS A 117 -21.46 -13.73 4.85
C HIS A 117 -22.67 -14.16 4.01
N ARG A 118 -22.75 -15.46 3.72
CA ARG A 118 -24.04 -16.16 3.71
C ARG A 118 -23.88 -17.62 4.15
N PRO A 119 -24.75 -18.14 5.03
CA PRO A 119 -24.57 -19.42 5.69
C PRO A 119 -25.14 -20.58 4.86
N ASP A 120 -24.58 -21.77 5.11
CA ASP A 120 -25.05 -23.07 4.62
C ASP A 120 -26.53 -23.32 4.95
N ALA A 121 -27.27 -23.85 3.98
CA ALA A 121 -28.61 -24.40 4.18
C ALA A 121 -28.67 -25.86 3.68
N GLU A 122 -28.59 -26.76 4.66
CA GLU A 122 -29.31 -28.02 4.81
C GLU A 122 -29.19 -29.13 3.75
N GLU A 123 -28.32 -30.08 4.07
CA GLU A 123 -28.33 -31.45 3.56
C GLU A 123 -29.46 -32.26 4.27
N LYS A 124 -30.49 -32.63 3.51
CA LYS A 124 -31.58 -33.53 3.93
C LYS A 124 -31.02 -34.89 4.38
N LYS A 125 -31.31 -35.29 5.62
CA LYS A 125 -31.30 -36.71 6.04
C LYS A 125 -32.73 -37.25 6.17
N PRO A 126 -33.07 -38.43 5.59
CA PRO A 126 -34.36 -39.06 5.82
C PRO A 126 -34.40 -39.78 7.18
N CYS A 127 -35.44 -39.54 7.97
CA CYS A 127 -35.74 -40.35 9.16
C CYS A 127 -36.38 -41.70 8.75
N PRO A 128 -36.11 -42.81 9.48
CA PRO A 128 -36.78 -44.08 9.27
C PRO A 128 -38.12 -44.12 10.02
N SER A 129 -39.18 -44.55 9.33
CA SER A 129 -40.48 -44.81 9.93
C SER A 129 -40.51 -46.20 10.59
N LEU A 130 -40.79 -46.26 11.89
CA LEU A 130 -41.14 -47.48 12.62
C LEU A 130 -42.14 -47.14 13.74
N ALA A 131 -43.42 -47.37 13.44
CA ALA A 131 -44.53 -47.81 14.29
C ALA A 131 -45.86 -47.34 13.67
#